data_AF-A0AAI8ZNB3-F1
#
_entry.id   AF-A0AAI8ZNB3-F1
#
_cell.length_a   1.000
_cell.length_b   1.000
_cell.length_c   1.000
_cell.angle_alpha   90.00
_cell.angle_beta   90.00
_cell.angle_gamma   90.00
#
_symmetry.space_group_name_H-M   'P 1'
#
loop_
_entity.id
_entity.type
_entity.pdbx_description
1 polymer ?
#
loop_
_entity_poly.entity_id
_entity_poly.type
_entity_poly.pdbx_seq_one_letter_code
_entity_poly.pdbx_strand_id
1 'polypeptide(L)'
;MDAGSLQEIEREYNSAITNSRIGLYILCAGVLLIVGKFIWGISGSSVLFGIVAGGGGVYWGMLNDKASKLKLKLDEICYSKYGKPYDQSFTDITNDRYPPKS
;
A
#
# COMPACT_ATOMS: atom_id res chain seq x y z
N MET A 1 -20.29 13.96 7.87
CA MET A 1 -18.89 13.64 7.52
C MET A 1 -18.59 14.36 6.21
N ASP A 2 -17.55 15.18 6.19
CA ASP A 2 -17.24 16.03 5.03
C ASP A 2 -16.57 15.19 3.93
N ALA A 3 -16.94 15.42 2.66
CA ALA A 3 -16.42 14.67 1.51
C ALA A 3 -14.88 14.76 1.40
N GLY A 4 -14.29 15.84 1.93
CA GLY A 4 -12.84 16.02 2.03
C GLY A 4 -12.15 14.97 2.92
N SER A 5 -12.79 14.57 4.03
CA SER A 5 -12.19 13.62 4.99
C SER A 5 -12.09 12.20 4.42
N LEU A 6 -13.08 11.75 3.63
CA LEU A 6 -13.03 10.45 2.97
C LEU A 6 -11.94 10.42 1.90
N GLN A 7 -11.85 11.47 1.09
CA GLN A 7 -10.88 11.58 0.00
C GLN A 7 -9.43 11.60 0.52
N GLU A 8 -9.20 12.23 1.66
CA GLU A 8 -7.88 12.24 2.31
C GLU A 8 -7.48 10.84 2.78
N ILE A 9 -8.39 10.10 3.43
CA ILE A 9 -8.15 8.72 3.87
C ILE A 9 -7.90 7.79 2.67
N GLU A 10 -8.68 7.91 1.59
CA GLU A 10 -8.47 7.16 0.34
C GLU A 10 -7.08 7.44 -0.27
N ARG A 11 -6.68 8.72 -0.31
CA ARG A 11 -5.38 9.13 -0.84
C ARG A 11 -4.25 8.55 0.00
N GLU A 12 -4.36 8.62 1.32
CA GLU A 12 -3.38 8.01 2.23
C GLU A 12 -3.30 6.50 2.07
N TYR A 13 -4.44 5.83 1.91
CA TYR A 13 -4.52 4.39 1.70
C TYR A 13 -3.80 3.98 0.41
N ASN A 14 -4.12 4.65 -0.70
CA ASN A 14 -3.51 4.40 -2.00
C ASN A 14 -2.01 4.68 -2.00
N SER A 15 -1.58 5.75 -1.32
CA SER A 15 -0.16 6.06 -1.11
C SER A 15 0.54 4.97 -0.30
N ALA A 16 -0.05 4.52 0.81
CA ALA A 16 0.50 3.45 1.65
C ALA A 16 0.65 2.13 0.88
N ILE A 17 -0.35 1.72 0.09
CA ILE A 17 -0.27 0.53 -0.76
C ILE A 17 0.84 0.66 -1.80
N THR A 18 0.90 1.80 -2.49
CA THR A 18 1.90 2.02 -3.54
C THR A 18 3.30 1.97 -2.97
N ASN A 19 3.53 2.67 -1.85
CA ASN A 19 4.83 2.69 -1.18
C ASN A 19 5.18 1.32 -0.58
N SER A 20 4.19 0.56 -0.08
CA SER A 20 4.41 -0.81 0.37
C SER A 20 4.94 -1.66 -0.77
N ARG A 21 4.31 -1.62 -1.96
CA ARG A 21 4.81 -2.33 -3.15
C ARG A 21 6.24 -1.95 -3.52
N ILE A 22 6.62 -0.68 -3.40
CA ILE A 22 8.01 -0.23 -3.60
C ILE A 22 8.94 -0.93 -2.59
N GLY A 23 8.58 -0.97 -1.31
CA GLY A 23 9.33 -1.72 -0.29
C GLY A 23 9.49 -3.20 -0.64
N LEU A 24 8.44 -3.83 -1.15
CA LEU A 24 8.49 -5.23 -1.60
C LEU A 24 9.47 -5.43 -2.76
N TYR A 25 9.47 -4.51 -3.74
CA TYR A 25 10.44 -4.57 -4.83
C TYR A 25 11.88 -4.40 -4.37
N ILE A 26 12.13 -3.50 -3.40
CA ILE A 26 13.45 -3.34 -2.79
C ILE A 26 13.88 -4.61 -2.05
N LEU A 27 12.98 -5.22 -1.28
CA LEU A 27 13.22 -6.49 -0.62
C LEU A 27 13.61 -7.58 -1.63
N CYS A 28 12.81 -7.77 -2.67
CA CYS A 28 13.07 -8.77 -3.71
C CYS A 28 14.39 -8.51 -4.44
N ALA A 29 14.70 -7.25 -4.78
CA ALA A 29 15.97 -6.89 -5.39
C ALA A 29 17.17 -7.25 -4.50
N GLY A 30 17.09 -6.93 -3.20
CA GLY A 30 18.12 -7.30 -2.22
C GLY A 30 18.34 -8.81 -2.14
N VAL A 31 17.26 -9.59 -2.08
CA VAL A 31 17.33 -11.06 -2.07
C VAL A 31 17.95 -11.61 -3.36
N LEU A 32 17.54 -11.10 -4.53
CA LEU A 32 18.10 -11.52 -5.82
C LEU A 32 19.59 -11.23 -5.94
N LEU A 33 20.07 -10.11 -5.39
CA LEU A 33 21.50 -9.78 -5.35
C LEU A 33 22.30 -10.74 -4.45
N ILE A 34 21.73 -11.14 -3.30
CA ILE A 34 22.34 -12.16 -2.43
C ILE A 34 22.44 -13.49 -3.18
N VAL A 35 21.33 -13.95 -3.76
CA VAL A 35 21.30 -15.22 -4.52
C VAL A 35 22.26 -15.17 -5.70
N GLY A 36 22.26 -14.08 -6.46
CA GLY A 36 23.13 -13.96 -7.62
C GLY A 36 24.62 -13.86 -7.26
N LYS A 37 24.95 -13.33 -6.08
CA LYS A 37 26.32 -13.41 -5.54
C LYS A 37 26.77 -14.85 -5.31
N PHE A 38 25.91 -15.70 -4.76
CA PHE A 38 26.23 -17.11 -4.49
C PHE A 38 26.29 -17.97 -5.78
N ILE A 39 25.40 -17.71 -6.75
CA ILE A 39 25.30 -18.53 -7.97
C ILE A 39 26.24 -18.04 -9.07
N TRP A 40 26.28 -16.74 -9.33
CA TRP A 40 26.98 -16.14 -10.47
C TRP A 40 28.20 -15.30 -10.08
N GLY A 41 28.56 -15.24 -8.78
CA GLY A 41 29.76 -14.53 -8.34
C GLY A 41 29.67 -13.00 -8.45
N ILE A 42 28.46 -12.43 -8.41
CA ILE A 42 28.24 -10.97 -8.45
C ILE A 42 29.17 -10.26 -7.44
N SER A 43 29.88 -9.25 -7.93
CA SER A 43 30.72 -8.39 -7.10
C SER A 43 29.85 -7.46 -6.23
N GLY A 44 30.16 -7.40 -4.94
CA GLY A 44 29.38 -6.62 -3.97
C GLY A 44 29.41 -7.23 -2.58
N SER A 45 29.17 -6.43 -1.54
CA SER A 45 29.17 -6.90 -0.16
C SER A 45 27.84 -7.58 0.20
N SER A 46 27.89 -8.82 0.69
CA SER A 46 26.69 -9.53 1.18
C SER A 46 25.99 -8.77 2.30
N VAL A 47 26.75 -8.02 3.11
CA VAL A 47 26.21 -7.18 4.19
C VAL A 47 25.37 -6.05 3.60
N LEU A 48 25.83 -5.40 2.53
CA LEU A 48 25.08 -4.33 1.86
C LEU A 48 23.79 -4.86 1.23
N PHE A 49 23.84 -6.02 0.57
CA PHE A 49 22.63 -6.63 0.02
C PHE A 49 21.64 -7.05 1.11
N GLY A 50 22.15 -7.53 2.25
CA GLY A 50 21.35 -7.80 3.45
C GLY A 50 20.68 -6.56 4.03
N ILE A 51 21.37 -5.42 4.08
CA ILE A 51 20.80 -4.13 4.50
C ILE A 51 19.69 -3.70 3.54
N VAL A 52 19.88 -3.82 2.23
CA VAL A 52 18.87 -3.48 1.22
C VAL A 52 17.63 -4.36 1.38
N ALA A 53 17.83 -5.68 1.49
CA ALA A 53 16.73 -6.62 1.69
C ALA A 53 15.99 -6.34 3.01
N GLY A 54 16.72 -6.23 4.13
CA GLY A 54 16.14 -5.96 5.45
C GLY A 54 15.41 -4.62 5.50
N GLY A 55 16.00 -3.55 4.98
CA GLY A 55 15.40 -2.22 4.92
C GLY A 55 14.13 -2.20 4.05
N GLY A 56 14.16 -2.85 2.89
CA GLY A 56 12.98 -3.02 2.04
C GLY A 56 11.85 -3.78 2.75
N GLY A 57 12.19 -4.84 3.48
CA GLY A 57 11.22 -5.63 4.24
C GLY A 57 10.56 -4.87 5.39
N VAL A 58 11.33 -4.14 6.19
CA VAL A 58 10.78 -3.29 7.27
C VAL A 58 9.89 -2.20 6.69
N TYR A 59 10.34 -1.52 5.64
CA TYR A 59 9.57 -0.47 4.98
C TYR A 59 8.25 -1.00 4.38
N TRP A 60 8.30 -2.14 3.69
CA TRP A 60 7.11 -2.83 3.18
C TRP A 60 6.13 -3.15 4.32
N GLY A 61 6.62 -3.75 5.40
CA GLY A 61 5.80 -4.17 6.54
C GLY A 61 5.10 -3.00 7.23
N MET A 62 5.82 -1.91 7.52
CA MET A 62 5.25 -0.70 8.13
C MET A 62 4.13 -0.11 7.27
N LEU A 63 4.34 -0.03 5.97
CA LEU A 63 3.36 0.54 5.05
C LEU A 63 2.18 -0.39 4.78
N ASN A 64 2.40 -1.70 4.79
CA ASN A 64 1.34 -2.68 4.68
C ASN A 64 0.42 -2.66 5.91
N ASP A 65 0.99 -2.51 7.11
CA ASP A 65 0.22 -2.29 8.35
C ASP A 65 -0.57 -0.98 8.28
N LYS A 66 0.07 0.12 7.86
CA LYS A 66 -0.61 1.42 7.64
C LYS A 66 -1.78 1.28 6.66
N ALA A 67 -1.56 0.63 5.51
CA ALA A 67 -2.59 0.40 4.51
C ALA A 67 -3.75 -0.43 5.05
N SER A 68 -3.47 -1.48 5.84
CA SER A 68 -4.49 -2.33 6.44
C SER A 68 -5.38 -1.55 7.42
N LYS A 69 -4.77 -0.71 8.26
CA LYS A 69 -5.50 0.17 9.20
C LYS A 69 -6.36 1.21 8.48
N LEU A 70 -5.86 1.80 7.40
CA LEU A 70 -6.62 2.75 6.59
C LEU A 70 -7.77 2.07 5.86
N LYS A 71 -7.57 0.85 5.35
CA LYS A 71 -8.65 0.05 4.74
C LYS A 71 -9.78 -0.19 5.72
N LEU A 72 -9.49 -0.60 6.96
CA LEU A 72 -10.51 -0.82 7.98
C LEU A 72 -11.33 0.46 8.25
N LYS A 73 -10.68 1.62 8.33
CA LYS A 73 -11.38 2.90 8.47
C LYS A 73 -12.29 3.22 7.27
N LEU A 74 -11.82 2.96 6.05
CA LEU A 74 -12.61 3.14 4.84
C LEU A 74 -13.81 2.20 4.82
N ASP A 75 -13.63 0.95 5.23
CA ASP A 75 -14.68 -0.05 5.33
C ASP A 75 -15.73 0.36 6.37
N GLU A 76 -15.35 0.78 7.57
CA GLU A 76 -16.28 1.28 8.60
C GLU A 76 -17.14 2.45 8.09
N ILE A 77 -16.49 3.40 7.40
CA ILE A 77 -17.16 4.54 6.77
C ILE A 77 -18.17 4.08 5.71
N CYS A 78 -17.75 3.19 4.81
CA CYS A 78 -18.57 2.75 3.70
C CYS A 78 -19.72 1.84 4.16
N TYR A 79 -19.50 1.01 5.17
CA TYR A 79 -20.57 0.23 5.79
C TYR A 79 -21.61 1.13 6.44
N SER A 80 -21.18 2.15 7.18
CA SER A 80 -22.09 3.09 7.84
C SER A 80 -22.94 3.86 6.83
N LYS A 81 -22.38 4.21 5.67
CA LYS A 81 -23.04 5.07 4.69
C LYS A 81 -23.79 4.34 3.56
N TYR A 82 -23.21 3.26 3.05
CA TYR A 82 -23.71 2.53 1.88
C TYR A 82 -24.07 1.06 2.18
N GLY A 83 -23.83 0.58 3.42
CA GLY A 83 -24.14 -0.78 3.84
C GLY A 83 -23.20 -1.86 3.29
N LYS A 84 -22.06 -1.47 2.70
CA LYS A 84 -21.11 -2.38 2.05
C LYS A 84 -19.66 -1.89 2.17
N PRO A 85 -18.65 -2.78 2.02
CA PRO A 85 -17.25 -2.41 2.20
C PRO A 85 -16.75 -1.42 1.13
N TYR A 86 -15.58 -0.83 1.37
CA TYR A 86 -14.99 0.20 0.51
C TYR A 86 -14.79 -0.27 -0.93
N ASP A 87 -14.31 -1.50 -1.11
CA ASP A 87 -14.06 -2.11 -2.43
C ASP A 87 -15.33 -2.31 -3.27
N GLN A 88 -16.50 -2.34 -2.63
CA GLN A 88 -17.81 -2.48 -3.30
C GLN A 88 -18.59 -1.15 -3.36
N SER A 89 -18.07 -0.10 -2.75
CA SER A 89 -18.74 1.21 -2.63
C SER A 89 -18.32 2.22 -3.69
N PHE A 90 -17.49 1.82 -4.66
CA PHE A 90 -16.93 2.76 -5.65
C PHE A 90 -18.03 3.54 -6.39
N THR A 91 -19.06 2.86 -6.90
CA THR A 91 -20.16 3.50 -7.64
C THR A 91 -20.93 4.49 -6.77
N ASP A 92 -21.23 4.16 -5.52
CA ASP A 92 -22.00 5.03 -4.61
C ASP A 92 -21.17 6.24 -4.19
N ILE A 93 -19.87 6.03 -3.93
CA ILE A 93 -18.93 7.10 -3.65
C ILE A 93 -18.84 8.06 -4.85
N THR A 94 -18.83 7.56 -6.08
CA THR A 94 -18.82 8.39 -7.29
C THR A 94 -20.13 9.16 -7.47
N ASN A 95 -21.27 8.51 -7.26
CA ASN A 95 -22.59 9.16 -7.36
C ASN A 95 -22.75 10.27 -6.32
N ASP A 96 -22.24 10.08 -5.11
CA ASP A 96 -22.27 11.10 -4.06
C ASP A 96 -21.33 12.28 -4.35
N ARG A 97 -20.17 12.03 -4.97
CA ARG A 97 -19.20 13.09 -5.33
C ARG A 97 -19.61 13.86 -6.59
N TYR A 98 -20.22 13.18 -7.55
CA TYR A 98 -20.59 13.70 -8.85
C TYR A 98 -22.02 13.30 -9.17
N PRO A 99 -23.02 13.92 -8.51
CA PRO A 99 -24.41 13.60 -8.77
C PRO A 99 -24.70 13.84 -10.26
N PRO A 100 -25.40 12.91 -10.94
CA PRO A 100 -25.78 13.11 -12.33
C PRO A 100 -26.58 14.42 -12.43
N LYS A 101 -26.22 15.28 -13.39
CA LYS A 101 -26.99 16.49 -13.67
C LYS A 101 -28.40 16.07 -14.10
N SER A 102 -29.38 16.31 -13.24
CA SER A 102 -30.82 16.21 -13.55
C SER A 102 -31.23 17.28 -14.56
#